data_AF-A0A9E4T497-F1
#
_entry.id   AF-A0A9E4T497-F1
#
_cell.length_a   1.000
_cell.length_b   1.000
_cell.length_c   1.000
_cell.angle_alpha   90.00
_cell.angle_beta   90.00
_cell.angle_gamma   90.00
#
_symmetry.space_group_name_H-M   'P 1'
#
loop_
_entity.id
_entity.type
_entity.pdbx_description
1 polymer ?
#
loop_
_entity_poly.entity_id
_entity_poly.type
_entity_poly.pdbx_seq_one_letter_code
_entity_poly.pdbx_strand_id
1 'polypeptide(L)'
;EVSEQSGVQFICCTGCWLDIPRSFWGRSPEFIAALWAREIEEGIEGTGIKAGIIKVATSDPITEHEELMLRAAARTHLRTGVPITTHTPPQSRVGERQVSILKEEGVEPHHVYVGHINVTPDKDYHRELARLGVWLGWDINNPFGRPHLPPWQQMIDYLKELLDEGLGRNLMLSHDWNVVITRIASPGFPSREENPDGYLWLTRAVLPRLKEAGVSQKTIDQLMVDNPRRYFEGERPLT
;
A
#
# COMPACT_ATOMS: atom_id res chain seq x y z
N GLU A 1 6.54 15.38 16.26
CA GLU A 1 5.32 16.14 16.63
C GLU A 1 4.04 15.29 16.69
N VAL A 2 3.37 14.97 15.56
CA VAL A 2 2.05 14.28 15.60
C VAL A 2 2.12 12.94 16.33
N SER A 3 3.15 12.13 16.08
CA SER A 3 3.38 10.86 16.79
C SER A 3 3.52 11.07 18.31
N GLU A 4 4.36 12.01 18.73
CA GLU A 4 4.63 12.28 20.15
C GLU A 4 3.38 12.80 20.89
N GLN A 5 2.61 13.68 20.26
CA GLN A 5 1.43 14.28 20.89
C GLN A 5 0.23 13.31 20.93
N SER A 6 0.10 12.43 19.94
CA SER A 6 -1.01 11.48 19.87
C SER A 6 -0.73 10.13 20.54
N GLY A 7 0.55 9.77 20.73
CA GLY A 7 0.97 8.44 21.15
C GLY A 7 0.85 7.36 20.05
N VAL A 8 0.46 7.73 18.84
CA VAL A 8 0.38 6.81 17.68
C VAL A 8 1.75 6.66 17.04
N GLN A 9 2.12 5.44 16.67
CA GLN A 9 3.35 5.15 15.93
C GLN A 9 3.15 5.50 14.45
N PHE A 10 4.08 6.26 13.88
CA PHE A 10 4.07 6.62 12.46
C PHE A 10 5.32 6.04 11.78
N ILE A 11 5.12 5.33 10.68
CA ILE A 11 6.18 4.88 9.79
C ILE A 11 6.13 5.77 8.54
N CYS A 12 7.14 6.62 8.36
CA CYS A 12 7.26 7.42 7.14
C CYS A 12 7.94 6.62 6.02
N CYS A 13 7.69 7.02 4.78
CA CYS A 13 8.27 6.39 3.61
C CYS A 13 9.35 7.25 2.95
N THR A 14 10.25 6.58 2.24
CA THR A 14 11.06 7.16 1.16
C THR A 14 10.49 6.68 -0.17
N GLY A 15 10.77 7.35 -1.28
CA GLY A 15 10.38 6.90 -2.61
C GLY A 15 9.88 8.01 -3.52
N CYS A 16 9.08 7.66 -4.53
CA CYS A 16 8.56 8.61 -5.52
C CYS A 16 7.15 8.24 -5.98
N TRP A 17 6.28 9.26 -6.04
CA TRP A 17 4.96 9.15 -6.65
C TRP A 17 5.04 9.36 -8.17
N LEU A 18 3.88 9.32 -8.85
CA LEU A 18 3.74 9.44 -10.30
C LEU A 18 4.35 10.73 -10.90
N ASP A 19 4.46 11.81 -10.12
CA ASP A 19 5.10 13.06 -10.55
C ASP A 19 6.62 13.01 -10.33
N ILE A 20 7.30 12.24 -11.19
CA ILE A 20 8.73 11.94 -11.05
C ILE A 20 9.57 13.18 -11.36
N PRO A 21 10.40 13.66 -10.41
CA PRO A 21 11.21 14.87 -10.60
C PRO A 21 12.13 14.77 -11.83
N ARG A 22 12.20 15.86 -12.61
CA ARG A 22 13.08 15.93 -13.79
C ARG A 22 14.56 15.66 -13.49
N SER A 23 14.99 15.91 -12.26
CA SER A 23 16.36 15.62 -11.80
C SER A 23 16.68 14.11 -11.78
N PHE A 24 15.66 13.26 -11.74
CA PHE A 24 15.78 11.80 -11.79
C PHE A 24 15.75 11.26 -13.21
N TRP A 25 15.32 12.06 -14.20
CA TRP A 25 15.23 11.60 -15.58
C TRP A 25 16.63 11.30 -16.14
N GLY A 26 16.79 10.13 -16.76
CA GLY A 26 18.07 9.65 -17.27
C GLY A 26 19.09 9.25 -16.20
N ARG A 27 18.74 9.28 -14.92
CA ARG A 27 19.58 8.72 -13.85
C ARG A 27 19.48 7.19 -13.85
N SER A 28 20.54 6.52 -13.41
CA SER A 28 20.50 5.08 -13.16
C SER A 28 19.64 4.77 -11.93
N PRO A 29 19.02 3.57 -11.85
CA PRO A 29 18.32 3.14 -10.64
C PRO A 29 19.22 3.18 -9.38
N GLU A 30 20.52 2.89 -9.52
CA GLU A 30 21.50 2.91 -8.42
C GLU A 30 21.67 4.31 -7.80
N PHE A 31 21.71 5.35 -8.64
CA PHE A 31 21.82 6.73 -8.17
C PHE A 31 20.64 7.10 -7.27
N ILE A 32 19.43 6.72 -7.66
CA ILE A 32 18.20 7.01 -6.91
C ILE A 32 18.16 6.15 -5.65
N ALA A 33 18.52 4.86 -5.75
CA ALA A 33 18.57 3.96 -4.61
C ALA A 33 19.54 4.44 -3.52
N ALA A 34 20.67 5.05 -3.89
CA ALA A 34 21.60 5.63 -2.94
C ALA A 34 21.02 6.83 -2.16
N LEU A 35 20.09 7.59 -2.76
CA LEU A 35 19.39 8.69 -2.08
C LEU A 35 18.37 8.12 -1.07
N TRP A 36 17.53 7.19 -1.51
CA TRP A 36 16.53 6.57 -0.63
C TRP A 36 17.15 5.74 0.50
N ALA A 37 18.26 5.05 0.23
CA ALA A 37 19.00 4.34 1.26
C ALA A 37 19.57 5.29 2.32
N ARG A 38 19.99 6.51 1.95
CA ARG A 38 20.41 7.53 2.92
C ARG A 38 19.27 7.94 3.84
N GLU A 39 18.06 8.12 3.31
CA GLU A 39 16.87 8.44 4.11
C GLU A 39 16.51 7.34 5.10
N ILE A 40 16.83 6.08 4.78
CA ILE A 40 16.63 4.92 5.65
C ILE A 40 17.77 4.80 6.68
N GLU A 41 19.02 4.94 6.26
CA GLU A 41 20.20 4.63 7.09
C GLU A 41 20.62 5.81 7.98
N GLU A 42 20.51 7.05 7.48
CA GLU A 42 20.97 8.28 8.13
C GLU A 42 19.79 9.13 8.61
N GLY A 43 18.78 9.31 7.76
CA GLY A 43 17.57 10.09 8.03
C GLY A 43 17.22 11.10 6.93
N ILE A 44 15.99 11.60 6.97
CA ILE A 44 15.40 12.48 5.95
C ILE A 44 15.76 13.93 6.26
N GLU A 45 16.29 14.65 5.26
CA GLU A 45 16.56 16.10 5.31
C GLU A 45 17.34 16.57 6.56
N GLY A 46 18.25 15.74 7.08
CA GLY A 46 19.06 16.08 8.26
C GLY A 46 18.31 16.05 9.59
N THR A 47 17.05 15.59 9.60
CA THR A 47 16.22 15.49 10.82
C THR A 47 16.61 14.33 11.73
N GLY A 48 17.35 13.34 11.21
CA GLY A 48 17.61 12.06 11.88
C GLY A 48 16.40 11.10 11.92
N ILE A 49 15.24 11.53 11.41
CA ILE A 49 14.05 10.66 11.26
C ILE A 49 14.24 9.79 10.02
N LYS A 50 14.12 8.48 10.19
CA LYS A 50 14.41 7.49 9.14
C LYS A 50 13.15 6.96 8.50
N ALA A 51 13.20 6.73 7.19
CA ALA A 51 12.14 6.01 6.49
C ALA A 51 12.12 4.52 6.90
N GLY A 52 10.92 3.99 7.13
CA GLY A 52 10.72 2.56 7.47
C GLY A 52 10.02 1.76 6.39
N ILE A 53 9.75 2.36 5.23
CA ILE A 53 9.14 1.71 4.07
C ILE A 53 9.50 2.45 2.78
N ILE A 54 9.60 1.73 1.65
CA ILE A 54 9.82 2.32 0.32
C ILE A 54 8.47 2.41 -0.41
N LYS A 55 8.11 3.57 -0.95
CA LYS A 55 6.85 3.79 -1.69
C LYS A 55 7.11 4.15 -3.15
N VAL A 56 6.50 3.42 -4.05
CA VAL A 56 6.52 3.72 -5.50
C VAL A 56 5.12 3.64 -6.09
N ALA A 57 4.90 4.31 -7.21
CA ALA A 57 3.64 4.32 -7.93
C ALA A 57 3.86 4.09 -9.41
N THR A 58 2.91 3.42 -10.07
CA THR A 58 2.90 3.30 -11.52
C THR A 58 1.52 3.62 -12.07
N SER A 59 1.49 4.08 -13.32
CA SER A 59 0.29 4.10 -14.14
C SER A 59 0.13 2.78 -14.90
N ASP A 60 -0.87 2.69 -15.75
CA ASP A 60 -1.06 1.56 -16.68
C ASP A 60 -1.30 2.13 -18.10
N PRO A 61 -0.38 1.91 -19.05
CA PRO A 61 0.86 1.13 -18.94
C PRO A 61 1.95 1.82 -18.10
N ILE A 62 2.84 1.01 -17.48
CA ILE A 62 4.01 1.52 -16.75
C ILE A 62 4.92 2.28 -17.71
N THR A 63 5.27 3.53 -17.38
CA THR A 63 6.20 4.35 -18.17
C THR A 63 7.66 3.99 -17.90
N GLU A 64 8.58 4.43 -18.77
CA GLU A 64 10.02 4.22 -18.56
C GLU A 64 10.54 4.85 -17.25
N HIS A 65 9.96 5.99 -16.84
CA HIS A 65 10.34 6.67 -15.61
C HIS A 65 9.79 5.95 -14.38
N GLU A 66 8.58 5.39 -14.46
CA GLU A 66 7.99 4.59 -13.39
C GLU A 66 8.72 3.25 -13.23
N GLU A 67 9.13 2.61 -14.33
CA GLU A 67 9.99 1.43 -14.27
C GLU A 67 11.35 1.75 -13.63
N LEU A 68 11.94 2.91 -13.95
CA LEU A 68 13.14 3.40 -13.27
C LEU A 68 12.92 3.51 -11.74
N MET A 69 11.77 3.99 -11.28
CA MET A 69 11.44 4.06 -9.84
C MET A 69 11.29 2.66 -9.22
N LEU A 70 10.63 1.72 -9.90
CA LEU A 70 10.52 0.33 -9.44
C LEU A 70 11.89 -0.32 -9.25
N ARG A 71 12.78 -0.18 -10.24
CA ARG A 71 14.15 -0.73 -10.16
C ARG A 71 14.97 -0.05 -9.06
N ALA A 72 14.80 1.25 -8.86
CA ALA A 72 15.43 1.96 -7.75
C ALA A 72 14.91 1.46 -6.39
N ALA A 73 13.61 1.18 -6.27
CA ALA A 73 13.01 0.64 -5.05
C ALA A 73 13.55 -0.75 -4.73
N ALA A 74 13.67 -1.61 -5.74
CA ALA A 74 14.28 -2.92 -5.60
C ALA A 74 15.71 -2.84 -5.05
N ARG A 75 16.56 -1.99 -5.63
CA ARG A 75 17.96 -1.84 -5.17
C ARG A 75 18.05 -1.23 -3.77
N THR A 76 17.16 -0.29 -3.44
CA THR A 76 17.06 0.28 -2.10
C THR A 76 16.70 -0.81 -1.08
N HIS A 77 15.72 -1.65 -1.40
CA HIS A 77 15.33 -2.79 -0.57
C HIS A 77 16.48 -3.78 -0.39
N LEU A 78 17.14 -4.19 -1.48
CA LEU A 78 18.25 -5.16 -1.42
C LEU A 78 19.42 -4.65 -0.58
N ARG A 79 19.63 -3.34 -0.52
CA ARG A 79 20.66 -2.72 0.33
C ARG A 79 20.24 -2.64 1.80
N THR A 80 18.98 -2.28 2.08
CA THR A 80 18.55 -1.83 3.42
C THR A 80 17.66 -2.81 4.16
N GLY A 81 17.07 -3.78 3.47
CA GLY A 81 16.07 -4.71 4.00
C GLY A 81 14.68 -4.11 4.22
N VAL A 82 14.50 -2.80 4.01
CA VAL A 82 13.21 -2.11 4.22
C VAL A 82 12.19 -2.57 3.17
N PRO A 83 10.93 -2.87 3.55
CA PRO A 83 9.95 -3.41 2.61
C PRO A 83 9.40 -2.36 1.62
N ILE A 84 8.80 -2.84 0.54
CA ILE A 84 8.29 -2.02 -0.59
C ILE A 84 6.77 -2.05 -0.63
N THR A 85 6.13 -0.88 -0.63
CA THR A 85 4.71 -0.71 -0.97
C THR A 85 4.57 -0.03 -2.33
N THR A 86 3.66 -0.53 -3.16
CA THR A 86 3.38 0.04 -4.49
C THR A 86 1.99 0.70 -4.52
N HIS A 87 1.73 1.50 -5.54
CA HIS A 87 0.41 2.00 -5.91
C HIS A 87 0.06 1.45 -7.29
N THR A 88 -1.16 0.93 -7.45
CA THR A 88 -1.74 0.61 -8.75
C THR A 88 -2.94 1.54 -9.04
N PRO A 89 -3.18 1.94 -10.30
CA PRO A 89 -4.39 2.64 -10.66
C PRO A 89 -5.62 1.70 -10.57
N PRO A 90 -6.84 2.24 -10.45
CA PRO A 90 -8.06 1.43 -10.48
C PRO A 90 -8.22 0.63 -11.77
N GLN A 91 -8.95 -0.50 -11.68
CA GLN A 91 -9.33 -1.32 -12.84
C GLN A 91 -8.12 -1.79 -13.69
N SER A 92 -6.99 -2.02 -13.03
CA SER A 92 -5.74 -2.43 -13.66
C SER A 92 -5.16 -3.68 -12.98
N ARG A 93 -4.53 -4.54 -13.79
CA ARG A 93 -3.72 -5.69 -13.35
C ARG A 93 -2.22 -5.38 -13.33
N VAL A 94 -1.82 -4.10 -13.42
CA VAL A 94 -0.41 -3.68 -13.50
C VAL A 94 0.44 -4.13 -12.30
N GLY A 95 -0.18 -4.47 -11.17
CA GLY A 95 0.51 -5.08 -10.03
C GLY A 95 1.28 -6.35 -10.40
N GLU A 96 0.80 -7.16 -11.34
CA GLU A 96 1.56 -8.32 -11.87
C GLU A 96 2.88 -7.89 -12.50
N ARG A 97 2.84 -6.81 -13.30
CA ARG A 97 4.02 -6.25 -13.95
C ARG A 97 4.96 -5.59 -12.95
N GLN A 98 4.44 -4.88 -11.95
CA GLN A 98 5.26 -4.34 -10.85
C GLN A 98 6.04 -5.46 -10.15
N VAL A 99 5.36 -6.55 -9.78
CA VAL A 99 5.99 -7.71 -9.12
C VAL A 99 7.02 -8.37 -10.04
N SER A 100 6.74 -8.49 -11.34
CA SER A 100 7.71 -9.00 -12.32
C SER A 100 9.00 -8.18 -12.33
N ILE A 101 8.90 -6.84 -12.45
CA ILE A 101 10.06 -5.94 -12.50
C ILE A 101 10.87 -6.01 -11.19
N LEU A 102 10.21 -6.02 -10.04
CA LEU A 102 10.88 -6.13 -8.75
C LEU A 102 11.61 -7.48 -8.60
N LYS A 103 10.99 -8.56 -9.08
CA LYS A 103 11.58 -9.90 -9.09
C LYS A 103 12.76 -10.01 -10.07
N GLU A 104 12.71 -9.34 -11.21
CA GLU A 104 13.85 -9.24 -12.15
C GLU A 104 15.09 -8.62 -11.51
N GLU A 105 14.91 -7.68 -10.58
CA GLU A 105 16.01 -7.09 -9.80
C GLU A 105 16.42 -7.97 -8.60
N GLY A 106 15.71 -9.06 -8.31
CA GLY A 106 16.03 -10.00 -7.23
C GLY A 106 15.26 -9.81 -5.92
N VAL A 107 14.20 -8.98 -5.90
CA VAL A 107 13.35 -8.83 -4.71
C VAL A 107 12.46 -10.06 -4.54
N GLU A 108 12.49 -10.64 -3.34
CA GLU A 108 11.56 -11.71 -2.98
C GLU A 108 10.13 -11.16 -2.77
N PRO A 109 9.09 -11.82 -3.30
CA PRO A 109 7.71 -11.29 -3.28
C PRO A 109 7.16 -10.91 -1.90
N HIS A 110 7.56 -11.61 -0.84
CA HIS A 110 7.05 -11.36 0.52
C HIS A 110 7.52 -10.03 1.14
N HIS A 111 8.44 -9.31 0.48
CA HIS A 111 8.81 -7.93 0.84
C HIS A 111 7.99 -6.87 0.10
N VAL A 112 7.02 -7.29 -0.74
CA VAL A 112 6.24 -6.39 -1.59
C VAL A 112 4.79 -6.38 -1.14
N TYR A 113 4.28 -5.18 -0.89
CA TYR A 113 2.86 -4.88 -0.75
C TYR A 113 2.35 -4.24 -2.05
N VAL A 114 1.39 -4.87 -2.70
CA VAL A 114 0.73 -4.32 -3.89
C VAL A 114 -0.52 -3.57 -3.45
N GLY A 115 -0.46 -2.24 -3.49
CA GLY A 115 -1.54 -1.37 -3.01
C GLY A 115 -2.69 -1.22 -3.99
N HIS A 116 -3.86 -0.86 -3.47
CA HIS A 116 -5.09 -0.56 -4.24
C HIS A 116 -5.62 -1.70 -5.10
N ILE A 117 -5.21 -2.95 -4.86
CA ILE A 117 -5.68 -4.08 -5.67
C ILE A 117 -7.19 -4.28 -5.54
N ASN A 118 -7.80 -3.79 -4.46
CA ASN A 118 -9.23 -3.93 -4.20
C ASN A 118 -10.14 -2.99 -5.02
N VAL A 119 -9.57 -2.03 -5.75
CA VAL A 119 -10.31 -1.24 -6.76
C VAL A 119 -10.28 -1.87 -8.16
N THR A 120 -9.68 -3.05 -8.28
CA THR A 120 -9.79 -3.95 -9.43
C THR A 120 -10.52 -5.22 -8.97
N PRO A 121 -11.86 -5.32 -9.12
CA PRO A 121 -12.65 -6.45 -8.61
C PRO A 121 -12.51 -7.71 -9.47
N ASP A 122 -11.30 -8.24 -9.56
CA ASP A 122 -10.91 -9.43 -10.32
C ASP A 122 -10.31 -10.48 -9.39
N LYS A 123 -11.04 -11.57 -9.16
CA LYS A 123 -10.65 -12.59 -8.17
C LYS A 123 -9.43 -13.36 -8.63
N ASP A 124 -9.30 -13.56 -9.94
CA ASP A 124 -8.18 -14.32 -10.48
C ASP A 124 -6.90 -13.50 -10.36
N TYR A 125 -6.96 -12.19 -10.61
CA TYR A 125 -5.86 -11.26 -10.29
C TYR A 125 -5.43 -11.34 -8.81
N HIS A 126 -6.37 -11.28 -7.87
CA HIS A 126 -6.03 -11.35 -6.44
C HIS A 126 -5.44 -12.71 -6.04
N ARG A 127 -5.99 -13.80 -6.56
CA ARG A 127 -5.46 -15.16 -6.33
C ARG A 127 -4.06 -15.32 -6.92
N GLU A 128 -3.82 -14.78 -8.12
CA GLU A 128 -2.51 -14.82 -8.76
C GLU A 128 -1.46 -14.05 -7.96
N LEU A 129 -1.76 -12.82 -7.54
CA LEU A 129 -0.87 -12.06 -6.66
C LEU A 129 -0.62 -12.79 -5.32
N ALA A 130 -1.66 -13.33 -4.68
CA ALA A 130 -1.49 -14.11 -3.45
C ALA A 130 -0.58 -15.33 -3.66
N ARG A 131 -0.71 -16.04 -4.80
CA ARG A 131 0.15 -17.18 -5.17
C ARG A 131 1.60 -16.77 -5.43
N LEU A 132 1.83 -15.56 -5.95
CA LEU A 132 3.18 -15.01 -6.09
C LEU A 132 3.85 -14.76 -4.73
N GLY A 133 3.07 -14.66 -3.64
CA GLY A 133 3.57 -14.50 -2.29
C GLY A 133 3.75 -13.05 -1.87
N VAL A 134 3.16 -12.10 -2.60
CA VAL A 134 3.10 -10.69 -2.18
C VAL A 134 2.02 -10.46 -1.13
N TRP A 135 2.08 -9.31 -0.47
CA TRP A 135 1.00 -8.80 0.35
C TRP A 135 0.01 -8.01 -0.50
N LEU A 136 -1.28 -8.18 -0.21
CA LEU A 136 -2.39 -7.59 -0.93
C LEU A 136 -2.97 -6.41 -0.14
N GLY A 137 -2.96 -5.24 -0.77
CA GLY A 137 -3.46 -4.01 -0.18
C GLY A 137 -4.95 -3.79 -0.38
N TRP A 138 -5.73 -4.02 0.69
CA TRP A 138 -7.13 -3.65 0.75
C TRP A 138 -7.28 -2.27 1.39
N ASP A 139 -6.80 -1.26 0.69
CA ASP A 139 -6.53 0.06 1.26
C ASP A 139 -7.45 1.17 0.75
N ILE A 140 -8.34 0.93 -0.21
CA ILE A 140 -9.35 1.92 -0.63
C ILE A 140 -10.76 1.43 -0.34
N ASN A 141 -11.48 2.02 0.61
CA ASN A 141 -12.83 1.54 0.95
C ASN A 141 -13.95 2.24 0.17
N ASN A 142 -13.72 3.32 -0.55
CA ASN A 142 -14.76 4.12 -1.25
C ASN A 142 -16.05 4.47 -0.45
N PRO A 143 -15.97 4.98 0.78
CA PRO A 143 -17.14 5.34 1.59
C PRO A 143 -18.09 6.38 0.99
N PHE A 144 -17.58 7.28 0.14
CA PHE A 144 -18.33 8.44 -0.39
C PHE A 144 -18.71 8.30 -1.86
N GLY A 145 -18.56 7.11 -2.44
CA GLY A 145 -18.98 6.86 -3.82
C GLY A 145 -18.18 7.66 -4.84
N ARG A 146 -16.84 7.63 -4.76
CA ARG A 146 -15.97 8.13 -5.83
C ARG A 146 -16.46 7.54 -7.16
N PRO A 147 -16.65 8.38 -8.21
CA PRO A 147 -17.05 7.90 -9.52
C PRO A 147 -16.11 6.78 -9.99
N HIS A 148 -16.68 5.73 -10.58
CA HIS A 148 -15.98 4.55 -11.14
C HIS A 148 -15.44 3.51 -10.12
N LEU A 149 -15.69 3.69 -8.83
CA LEU A 149 -15.40 2.68 -7.81
C LEU A 149 -16.69 2.04 -7.27
N PRO A 150 -16.71 0.73 -6.99
CA PRO A 150 -17.84 0.09 -6.31
C PRO A 150 -18.17 0.74 -4.96
N PRO A 151 -19.43 0.72 -4.51
CA PRO A 151 -19.77 1.08 -3.13
C PRO A 151 -18.99 0.24 -2.13
N TRP A 152 -18.65 0.83 -0.99
CA TRP A 152 -17.82 0.17 0.03
C TRP A 152 -18.41 -1.16 0.50
N GLN A 153 -19.74 -1.28 0.63
CA GLN A 153 -20.38 -2.52 1.04
C GLN A 153 -20.11 -3.66 0.07
N GLN A 154 -20.14 -3.39 -1.24
CA GLN A 154 -19.81 -4.38 -2.26
C GLN A 154 -18.35 -4.79 -2.19
N MET A 155 -17.44 -3.85 -1.89
CA MET A 155 -16.03 -4.16 -1.67
C MET A 155 -15.82 -5.06 -0.44
N ILE A 156 -16.64 -4.89 0.62
CA ILE A 156 -16.58 -5.73 1.83
C ILE A 156 -17.20 -7.11 1.60
N ASP A 157 -18.31 -7.20 0.88
CA ASP A 157 -18.89 -8.49 0.49
C ASP A 157 -17.91 -9.28 -0.39
N TYR A 158 -17.25 -8.61 -1.33
CA TYR A 158 -16.20 -9.20 -2.14
C TYR A 158 -14.98 -9.64 -1.31
N LEU A 159 -14.52 -8.80 -0.37
CA LEU A 159 -13.44 -9.16 0.55
C LEU A 159 -13.81 -10.41 1.35
N LYS A 160 -15.05 -10.50 1.85
CA LYS A 160 -15.54 -11.66 2.60
C LYS A 160 -15.42 -12.95 1.78
N GLU A 161 -15.77 -12.91 0.50
CA GLU A 161 -15.62 -14.07 -0.39
C GLU A 161 -14.15 -14.52 -0.50
N LEU A 162 -13.20 -13.58 -0.62
CA LEU A 162 -11.77 -13.94 -0.61
C LEU A 162 -11.30 -14.50 0.74
N LEU A 163 -11.82 -13.99 1.85
CA LEU A 163 -11.51 -14.50 3.18
C LEU A 163 -12.03 -15.93 3.37
N ASP A 164 -13.21 -16.24 2.86
CA ASP A 164 -13.79 -17.60 2.88
C ASP A 164 -12.98 -18.58 2.03
N GLU A 165 -12.32 -18.10 0.98
CA GLU A 165 -11.37 -18.86 0.17
C GLU A 165 -9.97 -19.00 0.82
N GLY A 166 -9.75 -18.41 2.00
CA GLY A 166 -8.50 -18.51 2.75
C GLY A 166 -7.41 -17.50 2.34
N LEU A 167 -7.74 -16.49 1.51
CA LEU A 167 -6.76 -15.48 1.07
C LEU A 167 -6.39 -14.46 2.17
N GLY A 168 -7.07 -14.49 3.32
CA GLY A 168 -6.80 -13.59 4.45
C GLY A 168 -5.35 -13.61 4.96
N ARG A 169 -4.57 -14.64 4.62
CA ARG A 169 -3.16 -14.76 4.97
C ARG A 169 -2.20 -13.79 4.26
N ASN A 170 -2.62 -13.22 3.12
CA ASN A 170 -1.84 -12.25 2.35
C ASN A 170 -2.43 -10.83 2.43
N LEU A 171 -3.60 -10.65 3.05
CA LEU A 171 -4.37 -9.41 2.98
C LEU A 171 -4.09 -8.49 4.18
N MET A 172 -4.00 -7.20 3.92
CA MET A 172 -3.98 -6.16 4.96
C MET A 172 -5.03 -5.11 4.63
N LEU A 173 -5.67 -4.53 5.65
CA LEU A 173 -6.67 -3.48 5.47
C LEU A 173 -6.09 -2.10 5.82
N SER A 174 -6.45 -1.12 5.01
CA SER A 174 -6.20 0.30 5.31
C SER A 174 -7.33 1.13 4.70
N HIS A 175 -7.14 2.45 4.62
CA HIS A 175 -8.16 3.38 4.15
C HIS A 175 -7.68 4.40 3.11
N ASP A 176 -6.36 4.47 2.83
CA ASP A 176 -5.73 5.40 1.87
C ASP A 176 -6.30 6.82 1.99
N TRP A 177 -6.26 7.30 3.23
CA TRP A 177 -6.85 8.56 3.64
C TRP A 177 -5.72 9.54 3.93
N ASN A 178 -5.77 10.70 3.30
CA ASN A 178 -4.86 11.80 3.60
C ASN A 178 -5.47 12.69 4.69
N VAL A 179 -4.63 13.15 5.62
CA VAL A 179 -5.03 14.25 6.50
C VAL A 179 -5.00 15.52 5.67
N VAL A 180 -6.17 16.00 5.23
CA VAL A 180 -6.28 17.28 4.53
C VAL A 180 -5.91 18.41 5.51
N ILE A 181 -4.62 18.75 5.58
CA ILE A 181 -4.09 19.88 6.39
C ILE A 181 -4.21 21.21 5.63
N THR A 182 -4.54 21.21 4.34
CA THR A 182 -4.79 22.45 3.58
C THR A 182 -6.27 22.68 3.38
N ARG A 183 -6.75 23.87 3.74
CA ARG A 183 -8.11 24.43 3.54
C ARG A 183 -8.65 24.43 2.09
N ILE A 184 -8.02 23.68 1.18
CA ILE A 184 -8.44 23.52 -0.20
C ILE A 184 -8.85 22.06 -0.32
N ALA A 185 -10.16 21.81 -0.41
CA ALA A 185 -10.65 20.55 -0.93
C ALA A 185 -10.07 20.42 -2.34
N SER A 186 -9.06 19.57 -2.52
CA SER A 186 -8.68 19.13 -3.86
C SER A 186 -9.95 18.57 -4.51
N PRO A 187 -10.34 19.02 -5.71
CA PRO A 187 -11.54 18.53 -6.37
C PRO A 187 -11.58 17.00 -6.38
N GLY A 188 -12.64 16.42 -5.81
CA GLY A 188 -12.82 14.97 -5.69
C GLY A 188 -12.43 14.34 -4.34
N PHE A 189 -11.91 15.11 -3.37
CA PHE A 189 -11.72 14.63 -2.00
C PHE A 189 -12.87 15.08 -1.07
N PRO A 190 -13.42 14.18 -0.24
CA PRO A 190 -14.50 14.54 0.67
C PRO A 190 -14.02 15.52 1.73
N SER A 191 -14.84 16.52 2.01
CA SER A 191 -14.71 17.38 3.18
C SER A 191 -14.84 16.56 4.47
N ARG A 192 -14.47 17.17 5.61
CA ARG A 192 -14.68 16.57 6.93
C ARG A 192 -16.16 16.36 7.26
N GLU A 193 -17.06 17.16 6.67
CA GLU A 193 -18.50 16.96 6.83
C GLU A 193 -18.98 15.73 6.06
N GLU A 194 -18.41 15.46 4.89
CA GLU A 194 -18.70 14.28 4.09
C GLU A 194 -18.07 13.02 4.70
N ASN A 195 -16.84 13.10 5.25
CA ASN A 195 -16.18 12.02 6.00
C ASN A 195 -15.96 12.38 7.49
N PRO A 196 -16.99 12.28 8.36
CA PRO A 196 -16.83 12.62 9.76
C PRO A 196 -15.90 11.66 10.52
N ASP A 197 -15.74 10.42 10.04
CA ASP A 197 -14.89 9.42 10.69
C ASP A 197 -13.42 9.51 10.28
N GLY A 198 -13.08 10.09 9.13
CA GLY A 198 -11.70 10.22 8.67
C GLY A 198 -10.98 8.88 8.63
N TYR A 199 -9.83 8.78 9.31
CA TYR A 199 -9.07 7.53 9.49
C TYR A 199 -9.76 6.51 10.41
N LEU A 200 -10.78 6.91 11.18
CA LEU A 200 -11.57 5.99 12.02
C LEU A 200 -12.60 5.18 11.21
N TRP A 201 -12.81 5.50 9.93
CA TRP A 201 -13.78 4.82 9.07
C TRP A 201 -13.59 3.31 9.06
N LEU A 202 -12.34 2.85 8.95
CA LEU A 202 -12.01 1.43 8.98
C LEU A 202 -12.52 0.78 10.27
N THR A 203 -12.21 1.38 11.42
CA THR A 203 -12.60 0.86 12.74
C THR A 203 -14.09 0.98 13.06
N ARG A 204 -14.77 2.00 12.52
CA ARG A 204 -16.17 2.32 12.88
C ARG A 204 -17.20 1.78 11.89
N ALA A 205 -16.82 1.52 10.65
CA ALA A 205 -17.72 1.02 9.62
C ALA A 205 -17.29 -0.34 9.05
N VAL A 206 -16.05 -0.44 8.57
CA VAL A 206 -15.58 -1.64 7.85
C VAL A 206 -15.44 -2.85 8.77
N LEU A 207 -14.72 -2.73 9.89
CA LEU A 207 -14.52 -3.85 10.81
C LEU A 207 -15.83 -4.36 11.44
N PRO A 208 -16.77 -3.49 11.88
CA PRO A 208 -18.10 -3.95 12.32
C PRO A 208 -18.86 -4.71 11.24
N ARG A 209 -18.87 -4.22 9.99
CA ARG A 209 -19.56 -4.90 8.88
C ARG A 209 -18.97 -6.27 8.55
N LEU A 210 -17.65 -6.43 8.66
CA LEU A 210 -17.00 -7.74 8.54
C LEU A 210 -17.45 -8.71 9.64
N LYS A 211 -17.57 -8.23 10.89
CA LYS A 211 -18.10 -9.05 12.00
C LYS A 211 -19.56 -9.45 11.76
N GLU A 212 -20.40 -8.52 11.32
CA GLU A 212 -21.80 -8.80 10.94
C GLU A 212 -21.90 -9.81 9.79
N ALA A 213 -20.93 -9.79 8.85
CA ALA A 213 -20.81 -10.79 7.79
C ALA A 213 -20.30 -12.17 8.28
N GLY A 214 -19.99 -12.33 9.57
CA GLY A 214 -19.50 -13.57 10.15
C GLY A 214 -17.98 -13.75 10.11
N VAL A 215 -17.19 -12.71 9.80
CA VAL A 215 -15.73 -12.78 9.92
C VAL A 215 -15.32 -12.83 11.38
N SER A 216 -14.53 -13.83 11.75
CA SER A 216 -14.08 -14.02 13.13
C SER A 216 -13.14 -12.90 13.59
N GLN A 217 -13.12 -12.62 14.89
CA GLN A 217 -12.15 -11.67 15.46
C GLN A 217 -10.70 -12.09 15.16
N LYS A 218 -10.41 -13.41 15.19
CA LYS A 218 -9.09 -13.95 14.83
C LYS A 218 -8.67 -13.57 13.40
N THR A 219 -9.60 -13.63 12.45
CA THR A 219 -9.33 -13.20 11.06
C THR A 219 -9.12 -11.70 10.99
N ILE A 220 -9.89 -10.90 11.73
CA ILE A 220 -9.70 -9.45 11.79
C ILE A 220 -8.32 -9.10 12.38
N ASP A 221 -7.92 -9.76 13.47
CA ASP A 221 -6.61 -9.57 14.10
C ASP A 221 -5.49 -9.98 13.13
N GLN A 222 -5.69 -11.05 12.36
CA GLN A 222 -4.75 -11.44 11.32
C GLN A 222 -4.55 -10.33 10.28
N LEU A 223 -5.63 -9.73 9.78
CA LEU A 223 -5.57 -8.68 8.76
C LEU A 223 -4.98 -7.36 9.28
N MET A 224 -5.24 -7.03 10.55
CA MET A 224 -4.95 -5.72 11.15
C MET A 224 -3.69 -5.68 12.01
N VAL A 225 -3.23 -6.83 12.52
CA VAL A 225 -2.13 -6.93 13.47
C VAL A 225 -1.07 -7.91 12.97
N ASP A 226 -1.43 -9.17 12.74
CA ASP A 226 -0.43 -10.21 12.45
C ASP A 226 0.22 -10.01 11.08
N ASN A 227 -0.56 -9.74 10.03
CA ASN A 227 -0.05 -9.56 8.69
C ASN A 227 0.81 -8.29 8.55
N PRO A 228 0.40 -7.10 9.05
CA PRO A 228 1.27 -5.93 9.08
C PRO A 228 2.56 -6.17 9.85
N ARG A 229 2.49 -6.83 11.01
CA ARG A 229 3.69 -7.20 11.78
C ARG A 229 4.64 -8.06 10.94
N ARG A 230 4.15 -9.15 10.35
CA ARG A 230 4.96 -10.04 9.50
C ARG A 230 5.60 -9.31 8.34
N TYR A 231 4.84 -8.45 7.67
CA TYR A 231 5.34 -7.66 6.55
C TYR A 231 6.52 -6.78 6.96
N PHE A 232 6.41 -6.07 8.08
CA PHE A 232 7.51 -5.23 8.60
C PHE A 232 8.66 -6.02 9.22
N GLU A 233 8.42 -7.25 9.71
CA GLU A 233 9.46 -8.19 10.16
C GLU A 233 10.13 -8.93 8.99
N GLY A 234 9.66 -8.75 7.75
CA GLY A 234 10.20 -9.44 6.56
C GLY A 234 9.83 -10.92 6.50
N GLU A 235 8.76 -11.34 7.19
CA GLU A 235 8.28 -12.71 7.17
C GLU A 235 7.40 -13.01 5.95
N ARG A 236 7.30 -14.28 5.58
CA ARG A 236 6.40 -14.75 4.51
C ARG A 236 4.94 -14.75 4.98
N PRO A 237 3.96 -14.51 4.09
CA PRO A 237 2.57 -14.85 4.34
C PRO A 237 2.41 -16.29 4.79
N LEU A 238 1.41 -16.57 5.63
CA LEU A 238 1.17 -17.95 6.11
C LEU A 238 0.86 -18.89 4.94
N THR A 239 1.39 -20.11 5.01
CA THR A 239 1.16 -21.20 4.04
C THR A 239 -0.14 -21.95 4.28
#